data_AF-A0AB34FBR4-F1
#
_entry.id   AF-A0AB34FBR4-F1
#
_cell.length_a   1.000
_cell.length_b   1.000
_cell.length_c   1.000
_cell.angle_alpha   90.00
_cell.angle_beta   90.00
_cell.angle_gamma   90.00
#
_symmetry.space_group_name_H-M   'P 1'
#
loop_
_entity.id
_entity.type
_entity.pdbx_description
1 polymer ?
#
loop_
_entity_poly.entity_id
_entity_poly.type
_entity_poly.pdbx_seq_one_letter_code
_entity_poly.pdbx_strand_id
1 'polypeptide(L)'
;MERHQVLRQIDGTGGDKLREIGLRVREYKQFFEAWDELHHALADDKDGYVRDGAIQYLRQHITRLSDDQSFAGLISSIYSYDSCQSFLVKFSQLLFPWTTPYSPDLVMFRSRFKHGGRGIVLTGSDSQAPFLSTAIPMLRKLGCTLPIEVLYLGDTDLSAKYRAELEAYGGVRALDMSLMINDEGWKLAGWAAKPFAILYSSFREILFIDSDSLFFRNPELLFNDDGYITTGALFFRDRLILPESKKLWLQQILPGPISEKVKNSRPWTGHSGHMQESGVIVVDKWRHFIALLTVARMNGPDRDGNKNEGRVGVYDMVYGDKETFWLGWELAGDLDYAFHQGDAGTMGGQST
;
A
#
# COMPACT_ATOMS: atom_id res chain seq x y z
N MET A 1 12.31 20.85 -2.05
CA MET A 1 12.14 21.67 -3.28
C MET A 1 11.20 22.84 -3.00
N GLU A 2 11.12 23.87 -3.86
CA GLU A 2 10.02 24.86 -3.75
C GLU A 2 8.67 24.19 -4.02
N ARG A 3 7.59 24.55 -3.29
CA ARG A 3 6.24 23.92 -3.41
C ARG A 3 5.70 23.88 -4.84
N HIS A 4 6.10 24.80 -5.70
CA HIS A 4 5.66 24.84 -7.11
C HIS A 4 6.40 23.83 -8.00
N GLN A 5 7.62 23.43 -7.63
CA GLN A 5 8.42 22.49 -8.42
C GLN A 5 7.91 21.06 -8.28
N VAL A 6 7.47 20.68 -7.07
CA VAL A 6 7.01 19.31 -6.75
C VAL A 6 5.65 18.96 -7.37
N LEU A 7 4.88 19.99 -7.71
CA LEU A 7 3.56 19.87 -8.36
C LEU A 7 3.63 19.84 -9.90
N ARG A 8 4.81 19.93 -10.51
CA ARG A 8 4.95 19.78 -11.96
C ARG A 8 4.60 18.35 -12.37
N GLN A 9 4.26 18.14 -13.64
CA GLN A 9 4.09 16.76 -14.12
C GLN A 9 5.38 15.95 -13.93
N ILE A 10 5.23 14.64 -13.71
CA ILE A 10 6.36 13.73 -13.60
C ILE A 10 6.65 13.21 -15.00
N ASP A 11 7.60 13.86 -15.67
CA ASP A 11 8.05 13.50 -17.01
C ASP A 11 8.99 12.29 -16.99
N GLY A 12 9.22 11.69 -18.15
CA GLY A 12 10.14 10.57 -18.32
C GLY A 12 9.50 9.20 -18.11
N THR A 13 10.35 8.17 -18.04
CA THR A 13 9.92 6.76 -17.98
C THR A 13 10.98 5.89 -17.29
N GLY A 14 10.66 4.61 -17.04
CA GLY A 14 11.60 3.66 -16.46
C GLY A 14 12.18 4.08 -15.11
N GLY A 15 13.49 3.85 -14.93
CA GLY A 15 14.17 4.07 -13.67
C GLY A 15 14.21 5.53 -13.21
N ASP A 16 14.35 6.48 -14.13
CA ASP A 16 14.40 7.90 -13.81
C ASP A 16 13.04 8.40 -13.28
N LYS A 17 11.94 7.92 -13.89
CA LYS A 17 10.59 8.21 -13.41
C LYS A 17 10.37 7.64 -12.01
N LEU A 18 10.77 6.39 -11.77
CA LEU A 18 10.66 5.76 -10.44
C LEU A 18 11.45 6.53 -9.37
N ARG A 19 12.65 6.98 -9.71
CA ARG A 19 13.47 7.79 -8.80
C ARG A 19 12.80 9.11 -8.44
N GLU A 20 12.25 9.80 -9.43
CA GLU A 20 11.52 11.06 -9.23
C GLU A 20 10.26 10.84 -8.38
N ILE A 21 9.52 9.76 -8.63
CA ILE A 21 8.39 9.35 -7.80
C ILE A 21 8.85 9.14 -6.35
N GLY A 22 9.92 8.38 -6.11
CA GLY A 22 10.45 8.13 -4.76
C GLY A 22 10.83 9.42 -4.03
N LEU A 23 11.51 10.35 -4.71
CA LEU A 23 11.84 11.67 -4.14
C LEU A 23 10.59 12.44 -3.72
N ARG A 24 9.59 12.50 -4.59
CA ARG A 24 8.34 13.24 -4.32
C ARG A 24 7.45 12.56 -3.29
N VAL A 25 7.40 11.23 -3.27
CA VAL A 25 6.69 10.47 -2.23
C VAL A 25 7.31 10.75 -0.86
N ARG A 26 8.64 10.78 -0.74
CA ARG A 26 9.32 11.12 0.53
C ARG A 26 9.01 12.55 0.99
N GLU A 27 8.97 13.51 0.07
CA GLU A 27 8.53 14.87 0.40
C GLU A 27 7.05 14.92 0.78
N TYR A 28 6.17 14.26 0.02
CA TYR A 28 4.74 14.18 0.31
C TYR A 28 4.48 13.56 1.69
N LYS A 29 5.19 12.47 2.04
CA LYS A 29 5.08 11.79 3.33
C LYS A 29 5.27 12.75 4.50
N GLN A 30 6.27 13.65 4.44
CA GLN A 30 6.50 14.64 5.50
C GLN A 30 5.32 15.61 5.67
N PHE A 31 4.75 16.09 4.56
CA PHE A 31 3.58 16.96 4.62
C PHE A 31 2.33 16.20 5.09
N PHE A 32 2.17 14.97 4.63
CA PHE A 32 1.06 14.09 5.00
C PHE A 32 1.06 13.79 6.50
N GLU A 33 2.20 13.41 7.07
CA GLU A 33 2.32 13.09 8.49
C GLU A 33 2.01 14.31 9.37
N ALA A 34 2.56 15.48 9.03
CA ALA A 34 2.25 16.72 9.75
C ALA A 34 0.76 17.11 9.63
N TRP A 35 0.15 16.90 8.45
CA TRP A 35 -1.27 17.16 8.23
C TRP A 35 -2.16 16.18 8.99
N ASP A 36 -1.82 14.90 8.97
CA ASP A 36 -2.51 13.83 9.68
C ASP A 36 -2.46 14.05 11.20
N GLU A 37 -1.29 14.42 11.75
CA GLU A 37 -1.13 14.74 13.17
C GLU A 37 -1.98 15.93 13.60
N LEU A 38 -1.97 17.02 12.82
CA LEU A 38 -2.83 18.18 13.07
C LEU A 38 -4.31 17.77 13.14
N HIS A 39 -4.74 16.94 12.19
CA HIS A 39 -6.14 16.52 12.05
C HIS A 39 -6.59 15.53 13.13
N HIS A 40 -5.67 14.70 13.62
CA HIS A 40 -5.89 13.85 14.79
C HIS A 40 -5.94 14.67 16.08
N ALA A 41 -5.05 15.66 16.26
CA ALA A 41 -5.05 16.52 17.43
C ALA A 41 -6.33 17.38 17.54
N LEU A 42 -6.96 17.67 16.41
CA LEU A 42 -8.23 18.41 16.35
C LEU A 42 -9.47 17.53 16.62
N ALA A 43 -9.33 16.21 16.55
CA ALA A 43 -10.41 15.26 16.81
C ALA A 43 -10.49 14.92 18.31
N ASP A 44 -11.72 14.86 18.86
CA ASP A 44 -11.91 14.24 20.16
C ASP A 44 -11.66 12.73 20.02
N ASP A 45 -10.69 12.22 20.77
CA ASP A 45 -10.07 10.88 20.63
C ASP A 45 -11.03 9.69 20.80
N LYS A 46 -12.33 9.94 21.02
CA LYS A 46 -13.32 8.92 21.36
C LYS A 46 -13.83 8.10 20.18
N ASP A 47 -13.78 8.61 18.96
CA ASP A 47 -14.43 7.95 17.81
C ASP A 47 -13.53 7.73 16.59
N GLY A 48 -12.25 8.16 16.61
CA GLY A 48 -11.33 7.96 15.49
C GLY A 48 -11.67 8.75 14.21
N TYR A 49 -12.66 9.65 14.26
CA TYR A 49 -12.99 10.54 13.16
C TYR A 49 -11.97 11.65 13.04
N VAL A 50 -11.45 11.86 11.85
CA VAL A 50 -10.74 13.10 11.54
C VAL A 50 -11.75 14.24 11.39
N ARG A 51 -11.44 15.41 11.95
CA ARG A 51 -12.34 16.55 11.93
C ARG A 51 -12.36 17.24 10.55
N ASP A 52 -13.46 17.08 9.82
CA ASP A 52 -13.77 17.80 8.57
C ASP A 52 -14.18 19.28 8.79
N GLY A 53 -13.97 19.80 10.00
CA GLY A 53 -14.45 21.12 10.45
C GLY A 53 -13.36 21.97 11.11
N ALA A 54 -12.10 21.83 10.69
CA ALA A 54 -10.97 22.52 11.29
C ALA A 54 -11.14 24.05 11.30
N ILE A 55 -11.67 24.64 10.22
CA ILE A 55 -11.92 26.08 10.13
C ILE A 55 -13.01 26.52 11.11
N GLN A 56 -14.11 25.75 11.21
CA GLN A 56 -15.19 26.01 12.14
C GLN A 56 -14.69 25.91 13.59
N TYR A 57 -13.83 24.93 13.88
CA TYR A 57 -13.18 24.78 15.17
C TYR A 57 -12.31 25.99 15.52
N LEU A 58 -11.43 26.41 14.60
CA LEU A 58 -10.57 27.59 14.77
C LEU A 58 -11.42 28.85 15.01
N ARG A 59 -12.49 29.05 14.24
CA ARG A 59 -13.43 30.16 14.43
C ARG A 59 -14.11 30.13 15.81
N GLN A 60 -14.56 28.97 16.29
CA GLN A 60 -15.27 28.83 17.57
C GLN A 60 -14.35 28.99 18.79
N HIS A 61 -13.09 28.53 18.70
CA HIS A 61 -12.16 28.58 19.84
C HIS A 61 -11.44 29.93 19.94
N ILE A 62 -11.23 30.62 18.81
CA ILE A 62 -10.53 31.92 18.81
C ILE A 62 -11.48 33.10 19.05
N THR A 63 -12.77 33.01 18.71
CA THR A 63 -13.76 34.07 19.05
C THR A 63 -13.97 34.28 20.56
N ARG A 64 -13.45 33.38 21.41
CA ARG A 64 -13.40 33.56 22.87
C ARG A 64 -12.23 34.44 23.35
N LEU A 65 -11.30 34.81 22.46
CA LEU A 65 -10.12 35.63 22.75
C LEU A 65 -10.33 37.04 22.18
N SER A 66 -10.88 37.91 23.02
CA SER A 66 -11.28 39.29 22.71
C SER A 66 -10.09 40.25 22.55
N ASP A 67 -9.40 40.22 21.40
CA ASP A 67 -8.36 41.21 21.06
C ASP A 67 -8.20 41.38 19.54
N ASP A 68 -8.09 42.61 19.01
CA ASP A 68 -8.07 42.88 17.54
C ASP A 68 -6.85 42.24 16.83
N GLN A 69 -5.72 42.09 17.52
CA GLN A 69 -4.55 41.38 16.99
C GLN A 69 -4.80 39.87 16.82
N SER A 70 -5.75 39.29 17.58
CA SER A 70 -6.11 37.87 17.49
C SER A 70 -6.89 37.57 16.21
N PHE A 71 -7.67 38.53 15.72
CA PHE A 71 -8.48 38.37 14.51
C PHE A 71 -7.62 38.36 13.23
N ALA A 72 -6.65 39.26 13.10
CA ALA A 72 -5.72 39.26 11.97
C ALA A 72 -4.88 37.96 11.91
N GLY A 73 -4.43 37.46 13.07
CA GLY A 73 -3.74 36.19 13.19
C GLY A 73 -4.61 34.99 12.81
N LEU A 74 -5.90 34.99 13.18
CA LEU A 74 -6.87 33.97 12.77
C LEU A 74 -7.04 33.93 11.25
N ILE A 75 -7.22 35.08 10.61
CA ILE A 75 -7.38 35.16 9.15
C ILE A 75 -6.13 34.63 8.44
N SER A 76 -4.93 35.00 8.91
CA SER A 76 -3.67 34.46 8.37
C SER A 76 -3.54 32.94 8.54
N SER A 77 -4.00 32.41 9.68
CA SER A 77 -4.00 30.96 9.96
C SER A 77 -4.96 30.21 9.05
N ILE A 78 -6.16 30.75 8.80
CA ILE A 78 -7.15 30.18 7.87
C ILE A 78 -6.57 30.15 6.45
N TYR A 79 -5.99 31.25 5.96
CA TYR A 79 -5.36 31.27 4.63
C TYR A 79 -4.21 30.27 4.51
N SER A 80 -3.41 30.12 5.57
CA SER A 80 -2.32 29.15 5.60
C SER A 80 -2.83 27.71 5.56
N TYR A 81 -3.91 27.42 6.30
CA TYR A 81 -4.60 26.13 6.30
C TYR A 81 -5.14 25.80 4.90
N ASP A 82 -5.92 26.70 4.29
CA ASP A 82 -6.51 26.51 2.95
C ASP A 82 -5.43 26.30 1.88
N SER A 83 -4.33 27.06 1.97
CA SER A 83 -3.17 26.92 1.09
C SER A 83 -2.52 25.54 1.22
N CYS A 84 -2.34 25.05 2.45
CA CYS A 84 -1.78 23.73 2.71
C CYS A 84 -2.72 22.62 2.24
N GLN A 85 -4.02 22.72 2.50
CA GLN A 85 -5.01 21.76 2.03
C GLN A 85 -5.01 21.69 0.49
N SER A 86 -5.06 22.84 -0.19
CA SER A 86 -5.02 22.90 -1.65
C SER A 86 -3.74 22.28 -2.23
N PHE A 87 -2.59 22.56 -1.60
CA PHE A 87 -1.31 21.99 -1.99
C PHE A 87 -1.29 20.46 -1.82
N LEU A 88 -1.72 19.95 -0.66
CA LEU A 88 -1.72 18.52 -0.35
C LEU A 88 -2.65 17.72 -1.26
N VAL A 89 -3.84 18.25 -1.57
CA VAL A 89 -4.79 17.62 -2.51
C VAL A 89 -4.19 17.54 -3.92
N LYS A 90 -3.57 18.62 -4.40
CA LYS A 90 -2.91 18.61 -5.71
C LYS A 90 -1.73 17.63 -5.74
N PHE A 91 -0.96 17.57 -4.64
CA PHE A 91 0.20 16.69 -4.56
C PHE A 91 -0.23 15.21 -4.47
N SER A 92 -1.26 14.90 -3.70
CA SER A 92 -1.81 13.55 -3.62
C SER A 92 -2.43 13.10 -4.94
N GLN A 93 -3.15 13.97 -5.65
CA GLN A 93 -3.71 13.65 -6.97
C GLN A 93 -2.62 13.41 -8.02
N LEU A 94 -1.53 14.18 -7.98
CA LEU A 94 -0.38 13.96 -8.84
C LEU A 94 0.32 12.62 -8.53
N LEU A 95 0.42 12.26 -7.25
CA LEU A 95 1.13 11.05 -6.86
C LEU A 95 0.29 9.77 -6.96
N PHE A 96 -0.98 9.87 -6.62
CA PHE A 96 -1.90 8.75 -6.38
C PHE A 96 -3.27 9.00 -7.06
N PRO A 97 -3.31 9.25 -8.39
CA PRO A 97 -4.50 9.74 -9.08
C PRO A 97 -5.71 8.79 -9.00
N TRP A 98 -5.46 7.48 -8.85
CA TRP A 98 -6.51 6.46 -8.84
C TRP A 98 -7.42 6.50 -7.61
N THR A 99 -7.03 7.22 -6.55
CA THR A 99 -7.84 7.29 -5.33
C THR A 99 -9.07 8.18 -5.50
N THR A 100 -9.09 9.08 -6.48
CA THR A 100 -10.22 9.98 -6.75
C THR A 100 -11.16 9.37 -7.81
N PRO A 101 -12.50 9.38 -7.60
CA PRO A 101 -13.24 10.12 -6.57
C PRO A 101 -13.57 9.32 -5.30
N TYR A 102 -13.21 8.04 -5.19
CA TYR A 102 -13.67 7.18 -4.09
C TYR A 102 -13.08 7.55 -2.72
N SER A 103 -11.81 7.96 -2.67
CA SER A 103 -11.06 8.33 -1.46
C SER A 103 -10.10 9.50 -1.76
N PRO A 104 -10.63 10.70 -2.06
CA PRO A 104 -9.84 11.85 -2.50
C PRO A 104 -9.01 12.44 -1.36
N ASP A 105 -9.49 12.33 -0.12
CA ASP A 105 -8.74 12.71 1.08
C ASP A 105 -8.01 11.48 1.64
N LEU A 106 -6.68 11.51 1.57
CA LEU A 106 -5.83 10.41 2.01
C LEU A 106 -5.71 10.30 3.53
N VAL A 107 -5.93 11.38 4.28
CA VAL A 107 -6.00 11.33 5.75
C VAL A 107 -7.30 10.66 6.17
N MET A 108 -8.42 10.98 5.51
CA MET A 108 -9.67 10.22 5.71
C MET A 108 -9.48 8.76 5.34
N PHE A 109 -8.84 8.49 4.21
CA PHE A 109 -8.63 7.12 3.77
C PHE A 109 -7.82 6.32 4.80
N ARG A 110 -6.71 6.88 5.29
CA ARG A 110 -5.89 6.25 6.32
C ARG A 110 -6.66 6.04 7.63
N SER A 111 -7.47 7.02 8.07
CA SER A 111 -8.26 6.96 9.32
C SER A 111 -9.15 5.72 9.43
N ARG A 112 -9.66 5.21 8.29
CA ARG A 112 -10.48 3.99 8.22
C ARG A 112 -9.78 2.76 8.80
N PHE A 113 -8.45 2.73 8.76
CA PHE A 113 -7.67 1.59 9.27
C PHE A 113 -7.38 1.67 10.76
N LYS A 114 -7.55 2.81 11.45
CA LYS A 114 -7.13 2.97 12.86
C LYS A 114 -7.69 1.86 13.76
N HIS A 115 -8.93 1.44 13.50
CA HIS A 115 -9.66 0.41 14.24
C HIS A 115 -10.00 -0.85 13.41
N GLY A 116 -9.33 -1.06 12.27
CA GLY A 116 -9.66 -2.11 11.30
C GLY A 116 -9.35 -3.55 11.71
N GLY A 117 -8.72 -3.81 12.86
CA GLY A 117 -8.39 -5.17 13.31
C GLY A 117 -7.52 -5.98 12.33
N ARG A 118 -7.51 -7.32 12.51
CA ARG A 118 -6.77 -8.29 11.69
C ARG A 118 -7.69 -9.02 10.72
N GLY A 119 -7.21 -9.28 9.51
CA GLY A 119 -7.95 -10.11 8.55
C GLY A 119 -7.09 -10.64 7.41
N ILE A 120 -7.67 -11.58 6.66
CA ILE A 120 -7.06 -12.17 5.48
C ILE A 120 -7.60 -11.50 4.23
N VAL A 121 -6.71 -11.18 3.29
CA VAL A 121 -7.06 -10.56 2.02
C VAL A 121 -6.69 -11.51 0.88
N LEU A 122 -7.63 -11.75 -0.01
CA LEU A 122 -7.46 -12.59 -1.20
C LEU A 122 -7.89 -11.78 -2.43
N THR A 123 -7.26 -12.03 -3.59
CA THR A 123 -7.86 -11.64 -4.87
C THR A 123 -8.77 -12.75 -5.37
N GLY A 124 -9.88 -12.39 -6.01
CA GLY A 124 -10.82 -13.35 -6.58
C GLY A 124 -11.15 -13.08 -8.04
N SER A 125 -11.25 -14.16 -8.79
CA SER A 125 -11.81 -14.21 -10.14
C SER A 125 -12.47 -15.57 -10.35
N ASP A 126 -13.25 -15.76 -11.41
CA ASP A 126 -13.88 -17.03 -11.76
C ASP A 126 -12.85 -18.16 -11.94
N SER A 127 -11.63 -17.84 -12.40
CA SER A 127 -10.53 -18.81 -12.53
C SER A 127 -9.88 -19.14 -11.19
N GLN A 128 -9.87 -18.19 -10.25
CA GLN A 128 -9.33 -18.38 -8.90
C GLN A 128 -10.34 -19.02 -7.94
N ALA A 129 -11.64 -18.89 -8.20
CA ALA A 129 -12.71 -19.35 -7.31
C ALA A 129 -12.60 -20.83 -6.90
N PRO A 130 -12.25 -21.80 -7.77
CA PRO A 130 -12.06 -23.19 -7.34
C PRO A 130 -10.93 -23.36 -6.31
N PHE A 131 -9.84 -22.60 -6.46
CA PHE A 131 -8.72 -22.62 -5.51
C PHE A 131 -9.13 -22.00 -4.18
N LEU A 132 -9.83 -20.85 -4.21
CA LEU A 132 -10.36 -20.19 -3.01
C LEU A 132 -11.35 -21.08 -2.24
N SER A 133 -12.24 -21.79 -2.97
CA SER A 133 -13.17 -22.78 -2.40
C SER A 133 -12.48 -23.97 -1.74
N THR A 134 -11.19 -24.19 -2.01
CA THR A 134 -10.37 -25.19 -1.32
C THR A 134 -9.57 -24.58 -0.19
N ALA A 135 -8.95 -23.43 -0.42
CA ALA A 135 -8.08 -22.75 0.53
C ALA A 135 -8.84 -22.27 1.78
N ILE A 136 -10.01 -21.65 1.60
CA ILE A 136 -10.79 -21.09 2.73
C ILE A 136 -11.19 -22.18 3.74
N PRO A 137 -11.81 -23.32 3.35
CA PRO A 137 -12.07 -24.41 4.27
C PRO A 137 -10.81 -24.98 4.93
N MET A 138 -9.69 -25.04 4.20
CA MET A 138 -8.42 -25.50 4.76
C MET A 138 -7.93 -24.57 5.88
N LEU A 139 -7.98 -23.26 5.67
CA LEU A 139 -7.66 -22.27 6.70
C LEU A 139 -8.54 -22.45 7.94
N ARG A 140 -9.85 -22.68 7.76
CA ARG A 140 -10.77 -22.96 8.87
C ARG A 140 -10.42 -24.25 9.60
N LYS A 141 -10.05 -25.32 8.88
CA LYS A 141 -9.59 -26.60 9.48
C LYS A 141 -8.30 -26.45 10.29
N LEU A 142 -7.43 -25.50 9.93
CA LEU A 142 -6.23 -25.17 10.68
C LEU A 142 -6.52 -24.30 11.93
N GLY A 143 -7.79 -23.98 12.20
CA GLY A 143 -8.21 -23.18 13.34
C GLY A 143 -8.15 -21.67 13.12
N CYS A 144 -7.95 -21.20 11.88
CA CYS A 144 -7.92 -19.76 11.58
C CYS A 144 -9.34 -19.18 11.58
N THR A 145 -9.63 -18.27 12.51
CA THR A 145 -10.95 -17.61 12.64
C THR A 145 -10.98 -16.18 12.09
N LEU A 146 -9.86 -15.70 11.54
CA LEU A 146 -9.79 -14.35 10.98
C LEU A 146 -10.86 -14.12 9.89
N PRO A 147 -11.48 -12.93 9.85
CA PRO A 147 -12.35 -12.53 8.75
C PRO A 147 -11.54 -12.49 7.45
N ILE A 148 -12.21 -12.79 6.33
CA ILE A 148 -11.61 -12.86 5.00
C ILE A 148 -12.35 -11.92 4.06
N GLU A 149 -11.59 -11.11 3.33
CA GLU A 149 -12.11 -10.30 2.23
C GLU A 149 -11.52 -10.78 0.90
N VAL A 150 -12.39 -11.11 -0.05
CA VAL A 150 -12.04 -11.49 -1.42
C VAL A 150 -12.33 -10.31 -2.33
N LEU A 151 -11.29 -9.63 -2.80
CA LEU A 151 -11.44 -8.47 -3.67
C LEU A 151 -11.34 -8.85 -5.15
N TYR A 152 -12.24 -8.33 -5.98
CA TYR A 152 -12.37 -8.68 -7.41
C TYR A 152 -12.67 -7.45 -8.28
N LEU A 153 -12.45 -7.54 -9.60
CA LEU A 153 -12.58 -6.43 -10.54
C LEU A 153 -13.88 -6.49 -11.38
N GLY A 154 -15.01 -6.17 -10.74
CA GLY A 154 -16.30 -6.12 -11.41
C GLY A 154 -16.89 -7.50 -11.74
N ASP A 155 -18.14 -7.50 -12.22
CA ASP A 155 -18.93 -8.72 -12.42
C ASP A 155 -18.37 -9.69 -13.48
N THR A 156 -17.50 -9.20 -14.37
CA THR A 156 -16.82 -10.03 -15.38
C THR A 156 -15.62 -10.78 -14.82
N ASP A 157 -15.08 -10.34 -13.68
CA ASP A 157 -13.94 -10.98 -13.04
C ASP A 157 -14.39 -12.07 -12.08
N LEU A 158 -15.35 -11.78 -11.20
CA LEU A 158 -15.95 -12.75 -10.27
C LEU A 158 -17.49 -12.72 -10.32
N SER A 159 -18.07 -13.80 -10.82
CA SER A 159 -19.51 -13.93 -11.03
C SER A 159 -20.32 -13.96 -9.73
N ALA A 160 -21.59 -13.56 -9.81
CA ALA A 160 -22.54 -13.61 -8.68
C ALA A 160 -22.63 -15.00 -8.03
N LYS A 161 -22.52 -16.05 -8.84
CA LYS A 161 -22.51 -17.44 -8.38
C LYS A 161 -21.32 -17.69 -7.45
N TYR A 162 -20.09 -17.41 -7.89
CA TYR A 162 -18.91 -17.67 -7.05
C TYR A 162 -18.83 -16.74 -5.85
N ARG A 163 -19.30 -15.49 -5.96
CA ARG A 163 -19.44 -14.60 -4.80
C ARG A 163 -20.31 -15.24 -3.72
N ALA A 164 -21.52 -15.71 -4.08
CA ALA A 164 -22.41 -16.37 -3.15
C ALA A 164 -21.82 -17.67 -2.56
N GLU A 165 -21.10 -18.46 -3.36
CA GLU A 165 -20.42 -19.68 -2.89
C GLU A 165 -19.30 -19.36 -1.88
N LEU A 166 -18.50 -18.33 -2.13
CA LEU A 166 -17.42 -17.92 -1.23
C LEU A 166 -17.96 -17.29 0.05
N GLU A 167 -18.98 -16.44 -0.03
CA GLU A 167 -19.62 -15.80 1.13
C GLU A 167 -20.43 -16.79 1.99
N ALA A 168 -20.78 -17.96 1.45
CA ALA A 168 -21.37 -19.04 2.24
C ALA A 168 -20.39 -19.58 3.31
N TYR A 169 -19.08 -19.35 3.16
CA TYR A 169 -18.12 -19.59 4.23
C TYR A 169 -18.21 -18.48 5.27
N GLY A 170 -18.46 -18.84 6.54
CA GLY A 170 -18.58 -17.87 7.63
C GLY A 170 -17.38 -16.93 7.74
N GLY A 171 -17.68 -15.63 7.84
CA GLY A 171 -16.68 -14.57 7.96
C GLY A 171 -15.95 -14.23 6.65
N VAL A 172 -16.51 -14.60 5.49
CA VAL A 172 -16.01 -14.21 4.16
C VAL A 172 -16.91 -13.14 3.55
N ARG A 173 -16.31 -12.14 2.89
CA ARG A 173 -17.01 -11.11 2.11
C ARG A 173 -16.35 -10.90 0.77
N ALA A 174 -17.12 -10.81 -0.31
CA ALA A 174 -16.62 -10.40 -1.61
C ALA A 174 -16.77 -8.88 -1.80
N LEU A 175 -15.71 -8.19 -2.24
CA LEU A 175 -15.71 -6.74 -2.43
C LEU A 175 -15.29 -6.36 -3.86
N ASP A 176 -16.10 -5.53 -4.50
CA ASP A 176 -15.79 -5.01 -5.84
C ASP A 176 -14.85 -3.82 -5.77
N MET A 177 -13.58 -4.03 -6.13
CA MET A 177 -12.57 -2.97 -6.15
C MET A 177 -12.63 -2.11 -7.41
N SER A 178 -13.38 -2.51 -8.46
CA SER A 178 -13.59 -1.66 -9.64
C SER A 178 -14.36 -0.38 -9.33
N LEU A 179 -15.14 -0.37 -8.24
CA LEU A 179 -15.87 0.80 -7.75
C LEU A 179 -14.97 1.77 -6.96
N MET A 180 -13.78 1.33 -6.56
CA MET A 180 -12.90 2.05 -5.61
C MET A 180 -11.68 2.68 -6.27
N ILE A 181 -11.38 2.27 -7.51
CA ILE A 181 -10.13 2.57 -8.20
C ILE A 181 -10.47 3.22 -9.53
N ASN A 182 -9.98 4.43 -9.73
CA ASN A 182 -10.02 5.05 -11.05
C ASN A 182 -8.80 4.59 -11.86
N ASP A 183 -9.01 3.67 -12.78
CA ASP A 183 -7.98 3.18 -13.70
C ASP A 183 -8.00 3.88 -15.06
N GLU A 184 -8.61 5.06 -15.20
CA GLU A 184 -8.62 5.82 -16.45
C GLU A 184 -7.20 6.08 -16.99
N GLY A 185 -6.98 5.78 -18.27
CA GLY A 185 -5.68 5.89 -18.93
C GLY A 185 -4.75 4.68 -18.73
N TRP A 186 -5.17 3.69 -17.94
CA TRP A 186 -4.51 2.40 -17.78
C TRP A 186 -5.57 1.30 -17.55
N LYS A 187 -5.18 0.09 -17.13
CA LYS A 187 -6.17 -0.92 -16.73
C LYS A 187 -5.63 -1.79 -15.62
N LEU A 188 -6.35 -1.85 -14.50
CA LEU A 188 -6.02 -2.75 -13.42
C LEU A 188 -6.40 -4.19 -13.82
N ALA A 189 -5.45 -5.12 -13.77
CA ALA A 189 -5.65 -6.50 -14.17
C ALA A 189 -4.51 -7.41 -13.67
N GLY A 190 -4.79 -8.72 -13.55
CA GLY A 190 -3.78 -9.72 -13.21
C GLY A 190 -3.12 -9.49 -11.85
N TRP A 191 -1.82 -9.77 -11.74
CA TRP A 191 -1.08 -9.63 -10.47
C TRP A 191 -1.06 -8.21 -9.92
N ALA A 192 -1.27 -7.21 -10.77
CA ALA A 192 -1.34 -5.83 -10.34
C ALA A 192 -2.50 -5.55 -9.38
N ALA A 193 -3.52 -6.42 -9.30
CA ALA A 193 -4.64 -6.26 -8.38
C ALA A 193 -4.23 -6.38 -6.90
N LYS A 194 -3.17 -7.13 -6.56
CA LYS A 194 -2.85 -7.48 -5.16
C LYS A 194 -2.57 -6.27 -4.26
N PRO A 195 -1.73 -5.28 -4.63
CA PRO A 195 -1.50 -4.11 -3.77
C PRO A 195 -2.77 -3.29 -3.55
N PHE A 196 -3.65 -3.23 -4.54
CA PHE A 196 -4.94 -2.55 -4.42
C PHE A 196 -5.91 -3.34 -3.54
N ALA A 197 -5.96 -4.66 -3.67
CA ALA A 197 -6.74 -5.52 -2.78
C ALA A 197 -6.31 -5.33 -1.31
N ILE A 198 -5.00 -5.33 -1.08
CA ILE A 198 -4.40 -5.03 0.23
C ILE A 198 -4.84 -3.64 0.69
N LEU A 199 -4.60 -2.60 -0.12
CA LEU A 199 -4.87 -1.20 0.26
C LEU A 199 -6.35 -0.96 0.60
N TYR A 200 -7.28 -1.46 -0.21
CA TYR A 200 -8.72 -1.18 -0.11
C TYR A 200 -9.53 -2.15 0.76
N SER A 201 -8.93 -3.24 1.26
CA SER A 201 -9.54 -4.06 2.31
C SER A 201 -9.85 -3.24 3.58
N SER A 202 -10.81 -3.69 4.39
CA SER A 202 -11.22 -2.95 5.60
C SER A 202 -10.27 -3.10 6.79
N PHE A 203 -9.38 -4.10 6.75
CA PHE A 203 -8.53 -4.42 7.88
C PHE A 203 -7.41 -3.42 8.12
N ARG A 204 -6.89 -3.37 9.34
CA ARG A 204 -5.67 -2.63 9.64
C ARG A 204 -4.43 -3.47 9.36
N GLU A 205 -4.40 -4.63 10.00
CA GLU A 205 -3.33 -5.62 9.93
C GLU A 205 -3.80 -6.73 8.98
N ILE A 206 -3.18 -6.85 7.82
CA ILE A 206 -3.57 -7.81 6.79
C ILE A 206 -2.59 -8.96 6.71
N LEU A 207 -3.13 -10.12 6.39
CA LEU A 207 -2.41 -11.24 5.81
C LEU A 207 -2.96 -11.46 4.39
N PHE A 208 -2.21 -11.05 3.38
CA PHE A 208 -2.52 -11.37 1.99
C PHE A 208 -2.05 -12.79 1.66
N ILE A 209 -2.88 -13.54 0.95
CA ILE A 209 -2.57 -14.90 0.49
C ILE A 209 -3.02 -15.03 -0.97
N ASP A 210 -2.13 -15.46 -1.85
CA ASP A 210 -2.49 -15.81 -3.23
C ASP A 210 -3.43 -17.03 -3.25
N SER A 211 -4.33 -17.06 -4.23
CA SER A 211 -5.33 -18.14 -4.34
C SER A 211 -4.75 -19.56 -4.43
N ASP A 212 -3.50 -19.71 -4.89
CA ASP A 212 -2.78 -20.99 -5.03
C ASP A 212 -1.80 -21.29 -3.89
N SER A 213 -1.77 -20.45 -2.84
CA SER A 213 -0.94 -20.66 -1.66
C SER A 213 -1.65 -21.48 -0.58
N LEU A 214 -0.98 -22.53 -0.09
CA LEU A 214 -1.49 -23.44 0.94
C LEU A 214 -0.67 -23.35 2.23
N PHE A 215 -1.36 -23.52 3.35
CA PHE A 215 -0.75 -23.52 4.68
C PHE A 215 -0.91 -24.89 5.35
N PHE A 216 0.08 -25.25 6.16
CA PHE A 216 0.06 -26.48 7.00
C PHE A 216 -0.16 -26.17 8.49
N ARG A 217 -0.14 -24.89 8.87
CA ARG A 217 -0.40 -24.39 10.22
C ARG A 217 -1.31 -23.16 10.13
N ASN A 218 -1.96 -22.79 11.23
CA ASN A 218 -2.74 -21.55 11.29
C ASN A 218 -1.83 -20.37 10.88
N PRO A 219 -2.14 -19.65 9.78
CA PRO A 219 -1.28 -18.59 9.29
C PRO A 219 -1.36 -17.31 10.13
N GLU A 220 -2.32 -17.19 11.04
CA GLU A 220 -2.40 -16.10 12.02
C GLU A 220 -1.12 -15.98 12.87
N LEU A 221 -0.37 -17.09 13.02
CA LEU A 221 0.93 -17.11 13.68
C LEU A 221 1.93 -16.12 13.06
N LEU A 222 1.78 -15.74 11.78
CA LEU A 222 2.66 -14.77 11.13
C LEU A 222 2.55 -13.36 11.73
N PHE A 223 1.41 -13.01 12.36
CA PHE A 223 1.30 -11.75 13.11
C PHE A 223 2.12 -11.75 14.41
N ASN A 224 2.63 -12.91 14.83
CA ASN A 224 3.50 -13.05 16.00
C ASN A 224 4.97 -13.21 15.61
N ASP A 225 5.32 -13.13 14.33
CA ASP A 225 6.71 -13.14 13.89
C ASP A 225 7.42 -11.89 14.38
N ASP A 226 8.62 -12.04 14.95
CA ASP A 226 9.40 -10.92 15.51
C ASP A 226 9.68 -9.83 14.47
N GLY A 227 9.88 -10.23 13.21
CA GLY A 227 10.01 -9.32 12.08
C GLY A 227 8.77 -8.46 11.94
N TYR A 228 7.58 -9.09 11.87
CA TYR A 228 6.32 -8.37 11.79
C TYR A 228 6.04 -7.48 13.01
N ILE A 229 6.23 -7.99 14.23
CA ILE A 229 6.00 -7.22 15.47
C ILE A 229 6.86 -5.95 15.46
N THR A 230 8.13 -6.08 15.10
CA THR A 230 9.09 -4.97 15.09
C THR A 230 8.72 -3.95 14.01
N THR A 231 8.52 -4.42 12.77
CA THR A 231 8.48 -3.53 11.61
C THR A 231 7.07 -3.17 11.17
N GLY A 232 6.08 -4.03 11.41
CA GLY A 232 4.73 -3.91 10.85
C GLY A 232 4.61 -4.39 9.41
N ALA A 233 5.69 -4.86 8.79
CA ALA A 233 5.69 -5.41 7.44
C ALA A 233 6.64 -6.60 7.32
N LEU A 234 6.10 -7.76 6.95
CA LEU A 234 6.81 -9.03 6.76
C LEU A 234 6.62 -9.54 5.34
N PHE A 235 7.75 -9.69 4.63
CA PHE A 235 7.84 -10.19 3.27
C PHE A 235 8.59 -11.52 3.21
N PHE A 236 8.44 -12.26 2.11
CA PHE A 236 9.04 -13.58 1.94
C PHE A 236 9.99 -13.58 0.76
N ARG A 237 11.05 -14.37 0.85
CA ARG A 237 12.05 -14.44 -0.22
C ARG A 237 11.57 -15.36 -1.35
N ASP A 238 11.83 -14.99 -2.61
CA ASP A 238 11.61 -15.88 -3.75
C ASP A 238 12.70 -16.97 -3.80
N ARG A 239 12.52 -17.99 -4.64
CA ARG A 239 13.51 -19.03 -4.90
C ARG A 239 14.81 -18.40 -5.42
N LEU A 240 15.94 -19.00 -5.06
CA LEU A 240 17.22 -18.63 -5.63
C LEU A 240 17.26 -19.12 -7.09
N ILE A 241 17.07 -18.18 -8.00
CA ILE A 241 17.22 -18.37 -9.45
C ILE A 241 18.51 -17.66 -9.85
N LEU A 242 19.19 -18.19 -10.88
CA LEU A 242 20.48 -17.81 -11.47
C LEU A 242 21.08 -16.45 -11.02
N PRO A 243 22.40 -16.39 -10.71
CA PRO A 243 23.06 -15.15 -10.32
C PRO A 243 22.83 -14.02 -11.34
N GLU A 244 22.36 -12.88 -10.84
CA GLU A 244 22.15 -11.65 -11.61
C GLU A 244 22.30 -10.47 -10.63
N SER A 245 23.09 -9.46 -11.03
CA SER A 245 23.21 -8.23 -10.24
C SER A 245 22.41 -7.10 -10.86
N LYS A 246 21.55 -6.49 -10.04
CA LYS A 246 20.81 -5.26 -10.36
C LYS A 246 21.32 -4.05 -9.57
N LYS A 247 22.54 -4.10 -9.03
CA LYS A 247 23.12 -3.04 -8.18
C LYS A 247 23.06 -1.65 -8.83
N LEU A 248 23.53 -1.52 -10.08
CA LEU A 248 23.55 -0.23 -10.77
C LEU A 248 22.14 0.33 -10.97
N TRP A 249 21.20 -0.54 -11.32
CA TRP A 249 19.78 -0.17 -11.46
C TRP A 249 19.18 0.26 -10.12
N LEU A 250 19.46 -0.46 -9.03
CA LEU A 250 19.01 -0.05 -7.68
C LEU A 250 19.59 1.32 -7.28
N GLN A 251 20.86 1.59 -7.59
CA GLN A 251 21.47 2.90 -7.35
C GLN A 251 20.84 4.02 -8.20
N GLN A 252 20.34 3.69 -9.39
CA GLN A 252 19.61 4.62 -10.24
C GLN A 252 18.23 4.93 -9.65
N ILE A 253 17.44 3.91 -9.30
CA ILE A 253 16.03 4.12 -8.96
C ILE A 253 15.80 4.57 -7.51
N LEU A 254 16.65 4.17 -6.56
CA LEU A 254 16.42 4.43 -5.15
C LEU A 254 17.02 5.78 -4.73
N PRO A 255 16.23 6.69 -4.12
CA PRO A 255 16.78 7.92 -3.58
C PRO A 255 17.70 7.64 -2.39
N GLY A 256 18.83 8.34 -2.35
CA GLY A 256 19.81 8.21 -1.26
C GLY A 256 19.28 8.71 0.10
N PRO A 257 19.89 8.27 1.21
CA PRO A 257 20.89 7.20 1.29
C PRO A 257 20.27 5.82 1.04
N ILE A 258 21.04 4.92 0.41
CA ILE A 258 20.63 3.52 0.19
C ILE A 258 20.72 2.74 1.50
N SER A 259 19.65 2.06 1.88
CA SER A 259 19.55 1.31 3.13
C SER A 259 20.51 0.11 3.20
N GLU A 260 20.85 -0.33 4.40
CA GLU A 260 21.61 -1.57 4.59
C GLU A 260 20.81 -2.80 4.15
N LYS A 261 19.47 -2.76 4.20
CA LYS A 261 18.62 -3.85 3.71
C LYS A 261 18.78 -4.03 2.20
N VAL A 262 18.82 -2.93 1.45
CA VAL A 262 19.10 -2.95 0.00
C VAL A 262 20.52 -3.45 -0.27
N LYS A 263 21.54 -2.95 0.45
CA LYS A 263 22.94 -3.36 0.22
C LYS A 263 23.17 -4.85 0.49
N ASN A 264 22.41 -5.43 1.40
CA ASN A 264 22.45 -6.86 1.71
C ASN A 264 21.44 -7.69 0.90
N SER A 265 20.68 -7.08 -0.01
CA SER A 265 19.70 -7.77 -0.85
C SER A 265 20.38 -8.65 -1.90
N ARG A 266 19.66 -9.67 -2.37
CA ARG A 266 20.14 -10.56 -3.44
C ARG A 266 20.42 -9.81 -4.75
N PRO A 267 19.56 -8.88 -5.22
CA PRO A 267 19.83 -8.15 -6.46
C PRO A 267 21.03 -7.20 -6.34
N TRP A 268 21.30 -6.66 -5.14
CA TRP A 268 22.48 -5.83 -4.92
C TRP A 268 23.79 -6.65 -4.91
N THR A 269 23.80 -7.75 -4.16
CA THR A 269 24.97 -8.62 -4.00
C THR A 269 25.25 -9.49 -5.23
N GLY A 270 24.28 -9.67 -6.12
CA GLY A 270 24.39 -10.48 -7.33
C GLY A 270 24.05 -11.96 -7.13
N HIS A 271 23.59 -12.36 -5.95
CA HIS A 271 23.17 -13.74 -5.69
C HIS A 271 21.95 -14.15 -6.54
N SER A 272 21.05 -13.20 -6.83
CA SER A 272 19.90 -13.39 -7.71
C SER A 272 19.30 -12.03 -8.07
N GLY A 273 18.74 -11.90 -9.28
CA GLY A 273 18.01 -10.70 -9.71
C GLY A 273 16.64 -10.55 -9.06
N HIS A 274 16.21 -11.56 -8.30
CA HIS A 274 14.94 -11.63 -7.57
C HIS A 274 15.19 -11.73 -6.06
N MET A 275 14.37 -11.04 -5.29
CA MET A 275 14.41 -11.06 -3.83
C MET A 275 13.12 -11.59 -3.24
N GLN A 276 11.96 -11.11 -3.69
CA GLN A 276 10.70 -11.26 -2.98
C GLN A 276 9.72 -12.19 -3.71
N GLU A 277 9.01 -13.01 -2.96
CA GLU A 277 7.75 -13.65 -3.38
C GLU A 277 6.58 -12.85 -2.79
N SER A 278 5.53 -12.62 -3.58
CA SER A 278 4.33 -11.85 -3.20
C SER A 278 3.09 -12.72 -2.94
N GLY A 279 3.22 -14.05 -2.99
CA GLY A 279 2.13 -14.97 -2.67
C GLY A 279 1.66 -14.93 -1.21
N VAL A 280 2.50 -14.43 -0.28
CA VAL A 280 2.11 -14.15 1.11
C VAL A 280 2.73 -12.83 1.54
N ILE A 281 1.93 -11.93 2.11
CA ILE A 281 2.38 -10.62 2.59
C ILE A 281 1.67 -10.29 3.90
N VAL A 282 2.40 -9.82 4.92
CA VAL A 282 1.81 -9.39 6.20
C VAL A 282 2.12 -7.93 6.45
N VAL A 283 1.11 -7.08 6.60
CA VAL A 283 1.31 -5.61 6.70
C VAL A 283 0.32 -4.96 7.67
N ASP A 284 0.80 -4.08 8.55
CA ASP A 284 -0.01 -3.05 9.21
C ASP A 284 -0.14 -1.84 8.28
N LYS A 285 -1.30 -1.72 7.63
CA LYS A 285 -1.58 -0.66 6.65
C LYS A 285 -1.61 0.73 7.28
N TRP A 286 -1.90 0.83 8.58
CA TRP A 286 -1.88 2.11 9.29
C TRP A 286 -0.46 2.67 9.39
N ARG A 287 0.52 1.80 9.68
CA ARG A 287 1.95 2.14 9.76
C ARG A 287 2.52 2.47 8.38
N HIS A 288 2.18 1.66 7.37
CA HIS A 288 2.84 1.69 6.05
C HIS A 288 1.98 2.26 4.93
N PHE A 289 1.03 3.13 5.25
CA PHE A 289 0.02 3.62 4.29
C PHE A 289 0.64 4.26 3.03
N ILE A 290 1.63 5.15 3.20
CA ILE A 290 2.30 5.82 2.07
C ILE A 290 3.14 4.83 1.25
N ALA A 291 3.78 3.85 1.92
CA ALA A 291 4.53 2.82 1.22
C ALA A 291 3.60 1.95 0.36
N LEU A 292 2.44 1.52 0.89
CA LEU A 292 1.43 0.79 0.14
C LEU A 292 0.86 1.59 -1.05
N LEU A 293 0.62 2.88 -0.89
CA LEU A 293 0.24 3.76 -2.01
C LEU A 293 1.33 3.78 -3.09
N THR A 294 2.60 3.77 -2.68
CA THR A 294 3.74 3.72 -3.61
C THR A 294 3.81 2.38 -4.35
N VAL A 295 3.55 1.26 -3.67
CA VAL A 295 3.43 -0.05 -4.31
C VAL A 295 2.26 -0.06 -5.30
N ALA A 296 1.09 0.43 -4.91
CA ALA A 296 -0.08 0.52 -5.80
C ALA A 296 0.23 1.39 -7.04
N ARG A 297 1.00 2.47 -6.89
CA ARG A 297 1.45 3.29 -8.02
C ARG A 297 2.26 2.48 -9.03
N MET A 298 3.24 1.74 -8.54
CA MET A 298 4.13 0.91 -9.37
C MET A 298 3.37 -0.19 -10.11
N ASN A 299 2.29 -0.71 -9.52
CA ASN A 299 1.44 -1.74 -10.11
C ASN A 299 0.25 -1.19 -10.89
N GLY A 300 0.03 0.13 -10.87
CA GLY A 300 -1.08 0.77 -11.56
C GLY A 300 -0.63 1.64 -12.73
N PRO A 301 -0.72 2.96 -12.61
CA PRO A 301 -0.49 3.90 -13.73
C PRO A 301 0.93 3.82 -14.32
N ASP A 302 1.92 3.38 -13.55
CA ASP A 302 3.31 3.28 -13.99
C ASP A 302 3.73 1.84 -14.35
N ARG A 303 2.80 0.87 -14.31
CA ARG A 303 3.07 -0.56 -14.53
C ARG A 303 3.59 -0.85 -15.93
N ASP A 304 2.84 -0.39 -16.94
CA ASP A 304 3.01 -0.83 -18.33
C ASP A 304 3.84 0.14 -19.17
N GLY A 305 4.85 -0.40 -19.84
CA GLY A 305 5.53 0.29 -20.93
C GLY A 305 4.68 0.39 -22.18
N ASN A 306 5.19 1.13 -23.14
CA ASN A 306 4.72 1.17 -24.50
C ASN A 306 5.93 1.33 -25.42
N LYS A 307 6.35 0.22 -26.05
CA LYS A 307 7.52 0.18 -26.93
C LYS A 307 7.41 1.13 -28.12
N ASN A 308 6.20 1.36 -28.63
CA ASN A 308 5.97 2.27 -29.76
C ASN A 308 6.19 3.74 -29.38
N GLU A 309 6.01 4.07 -28.10
CA GLU A 309 6.20 5.42 -27.54
C GLU A 309 7.56 5.55 -26.82
N GLY A 310 8.39 4.51 -26.83
CA GLY A 310 9.64 4.47 -26.05
C GLY A 310 9.42 4.51 -24.53
N ARG A 311 8.21 4.20 -24.06
CA ARG A 311 7.84 4.20 -22.64
C ARG A 311 8.23 2.86 -22.02
N VAL A 312 8.96 2.92 -20.90
CA VAL A 312 9.35 1.77 -20.07
C VAL A 312 8.53 1.79 -18.78
N GLY A 313 7.73 0.76 -18.57
CA GLY A 313 6.95 0.57 -17.35
C GLY A 313 7.74 -0.15 -16.26
N VAL A 314 7.18 -0.19 -15.06
CA VAL A 314 7.76 -0.95 -13.95
C VAL A 314 7.94 -2.43 -14.30
N TYR A 315 6.95 -3.04 -14.95
CA TYR A 315 6.99 -4.47 -15.30
C TYR A 315 7.97 -4.80 -16.44
N ASP A 316 8.54 -3.78 -17.12
CA ASP A 316 9.65 -3.99 -18.04
C ASP A 316 11.01 -4.08 -17.32
N MET A 317 11.09 -3.62 -16.06
CA MET A 317 12.31 -3.59 -15.25
C MET A 317 12.36 -4.69 -14.17
N VAL A 318 11.20 -5.14 -13.71
CA VAL A 318 11.03 -6.22 -12.73
C VAL A 318 10.00 -7.25 -13.20
N TYR A 319 10.06 -8.46 -12.66
CA TYR A 319 9.13 -9.52 -13.04
C TYR A 319 7.85 -9.44 -12.22
N GLY A 320 6.83 -8.77 -12.78
CA GLY A 320 5.52 -8.63 -12.16
C GLY A 320 5.56 -7.77 -10.89
N ASP A 321 4.65 -8.05 -9.96
CA ASP A 321 4.41 -7.30 -8.73
C ASP A 321 5.43 -7.63 -7.62
N LYS A 322 6.10 -8.78 -7.70
CA LYS A 322 6.94 -9.35 -6.63
C LYS A 322 7.90 -8.37 -5.97
N GLU A 323 8.75 -7.74 -6.77
CA GLU A 323 9.77 -6.82 -6.28
C GLU A 323 9.19 -5.45 -5.90
N THR A 324 7.97 -5.13 -6.34
CA THR A 324 7.39 -3.79 -6.14
C THR A 324 7.08 -3.49 -4.68
N PHE A 325 6.86 -4.50 -3.83
CA PHE A 325 6.54 -4.31 -2.42
C PHE A 325 7.72 -3.73 -1.64
N TRP A 326 8.84 -4.45 -1.53
CA TRP A 326 10.01 -3.93 -0.82
C TRP A 326 10.61 -2.69 -1.51
N LEU A 327 10.57 -2.60 -2.85
CA LEU A 327 10.98 -1.40 -3.57
C LEU A 327 10.08 -0.20 -3.24
N GLY A 328 8.77 -0.38 -3.11
CA GLY A 328 7.84 0.67 -2.73
C GLY A 328 8.14 1.23 -1.34
N TRP A 329 8.51 0.37 -0.39
CA TRP A 329 8.99 0.77 0.94
C TRP A 329 10.26 1.63 0.85
N GLU A 330 11.27 1.13 0.13
CA GLU A 330 12.54 1.84 -0.05
C GLU A 330 12.35 3.18 -0.80
N LEU A 331 11.49 3.23 -1.82
CA LEU A 331 11.14 4.46 -2.54
C LEU A 331 10.45 5.46 -1.62
N ALA A 332 9.48 5.02 -0.82
CA ALA A 332 8.77 5.85 0.15
C ALA A 332 9.63 6.28 1.35
N GLY A 333 10.84 5.73 1.50
CA GLY A 333 11.70 5.94 2.66
C GLY A 333 11.13 5.31 3.94
N ASP A 334 10.29 4.29 3.79
CA ASP A 334 9.81 3.45 4.89
C ASP A 334 10.73 2.24 4.98
N LEU A 335 11.66 2.27 5.93
CA LEU A 335 12.64 1.21 6.11
C LEU A 335 12.16 0.14 7.08
N ASP A 336 10.95 0.26 7.62
CA ASP A 336 10.39 -0.67 8.60
C ASP A 336 9.69 -1.82 7.87
N TYR A 337 10.50 -2.70 7.28
CA TYR A 337 10.08 -4.01 6.78
C TYR A 337 11.10 -5.10 7.11
N ALA A 338 10.65 -6.34 7.19
CA ALA A 338 11.49 -7.51 7.42
C ALA A 338 11.24 -8.56 6.34
N PHE A 339 12.29 -9.30 6.00
CA PHE A 339 12.13 -10.55 5.25
C PHE A 339 12.15 -11.71 6.24
N HIS A 340 11.14 -12.58 6.16
CA HIS A 340 11.07 -13.80 6.97
C HIS A 340 12.36 -14.63 6.81
N GLN A 341 12.84 -15.19 7.93
CA GLN A 341 14.15 -15.85 7.97
C GLN A 341 14.17 -17.25 7.35
N GLY A 342 13.00 -17.83 7.06
CA GLY A 342 12.91 -19.11 6.33
C GLY A 342 13.39 -19.00 4.88
N ASP A 343 14.06 -20.04 4.39
CA ASP A 343 14.50 -20.11 2.99
C ASP A 343 13.34 -20.39 2.05
N ALA A 344 13.38 -19.75 0.88
CA ALA A 344 12.39 -19.96 -0.17
C ALA A 344 12.36 -21.42 -0.62
N GLY A 345 11.22 -22.08 -0.47
CA GLY A 345 11.03 -23.49 -0.80
C GLY A 345 11.24 -24.48 0.35
N THR A 346 11.48 -24.04 1.60
CA THR A 346 11.38 -24.94 2.75
C THR A 346 9.92 -25.10 3.19
N MET A 347 9.36 -26.30 3.06
CA MET A 347 8.26 -26.72 3.94
C MET A 347 8.75 -26.45 5.36
N GLY A 348 8.04 -25.59 6.11
CA GLY A 348 8.52 -24.97 7.34
C GLY A 348 9.32 -25.93 8.22
N GLY A 349 10.54 -25.54 8.55
CA GLY A 349 11.36 -26.28 9.51
C GLY A 349 10.58 -26.38 10.82
N GLN A 350 10.27 -27.62 11.23
CA GLN A 350 9.72 -27.87 12.55
C GLN A 350 10.77 -27.46 13.58
N SER A 351 10.56 -26.32 14.23
CA SER A 351 11.15 -26.09 15.55
C SER A 351 10.48 -27.09 16.49
N THR A 352 11.26 -28.06 16.95
CA THR A 352 10.87 -29.02 18.00
C THR A 352 10.97 -28.38 19.37
#